data_AF-A0A1G8EEZ4-F1
#
_entry.id   AF-A0A1G8EEZ4-F1
#
_cell.length_a   1.000
_cell.length_b   1.000
_cell.length_c   1.000
_cell.angle_alpha   90.00
_cell.angle_beta   90.00
_cell.angle_gamma   90.00
#
_symmetry.space_group_name_H-M   'P 1'
#
loop_
_entity.id
_entity.type
_entity.pdbx_description
1 polymer ?
#
loop_
_entity_poly.entity_id
_entity_poly.type
_entity_poly.pdbx_seq_one_letter_code
_entity_poly.pdbx_strand_id
1 'polypeptide(L)' 'MNNNQQHSKIDADKTYHPSDYTSTDQSSKGLASTHEQVSDTYTEGTIDGSIDEVDENGNLVSHEGRKLKRK' A
#
# COMPACT_ATOMS: atom_id res chain seq x y z
N MET A 1 -22.03 35.90 -1.27
CA MET A 1 -21.29 34.70 -0.83
C MET A 1 -20.26 34.41 -1.93
N ASN A 2 -18.99 34.74 -1.72
CA ASN A 2 -17.94 34.51 -2.73
C ASN A 2 -17.49 33.05 -2.66
N ASN A 3 -17.95 32.25 -3.62
CA ASN A 3 -17.60 30.84 -3.74
C ASN A 3 -16.28 30.73 -4.52
N ASN A 4 -15.15 30.95 -3.84
CA ASN A 4 -13.82 30.77 -4.41
C ASN A 4 -13.49 29.27 -4.45
N GLN A 5 -14.02 28.58 -5.46
CA GLN A 5 -13.69 27.18 -5.73
C GLN A 5 -12.25 27.14 -6.26
N GLN A 6 -11.30 26.94 -5.35
CA GLN A 6 -9.90 26.69 -5.67
C GLN A 6 -9.82 25.32 -6.35
N HIS A 7 -9.99 25.31 -7.67
CA HIS A 7 -9.79 24.12 -8.48
C HIS A 7 -8.31 23.73 -8.37
N SER A 8 -8.02 22.65 -7.65
CA SER A 8 -6.68 22.06 -7.60
C SER A 8 -6.29 21.65 -9.02
N LYS A 9 -5.39 22.41 -9.64
CA LYS A 9 -4.85 22.12 -10.97
C LYS A 9 -4.01 20.85 -10.87
N ILE A 10 -4.54 19.76 -11.44
CA ILE A 10 -3.84 18.49 -11.54
C ILE A 10 -2.90 18.59 -12.74
N ASP A 11 -1.60 18.68 -12.48
CA ASP A 11 -0.58 18.64 -13.54
C ASP A 11 -0.21 17.18 -13.83
N ALA A 12 -0.67 16.67 -14.97
CA ALA A 12 -0.45 15.28 -15.39
C ALA A 12 1.03 14.94 -15.68
N ASP A 13 1.87 15.96 -15.90
CA ASP A 13 3.32 15.81 -16.13
C ASP A 13 4.13 15.87 -14.82
N LYS A 14 3.46 16.01 -13.67
CA LYS A 14 4.13 16.08 -12.37
C LYS A 14 4.73 14.72 -12.00
N THR A 15 6.00 14.74 -11.59
CA THR A 15 6.70 13.60 -10.99
C THR A 15 6.82 13.77 -9.48
N TYR A 16 6.98 12.67 -8.74
CA TYR A 16 7.18 12.68 -7.29
C TYR A 16 8.36 13.56 -6.85
N HIS A 17 8.15 14.34 -5.78
CA HIS A 17 9.19 15.08 -5.08
C HIS A 17 9.03 14.89 -3.56
N PRO A 18 10.11 14.82 -2.74
CA PRO A 18 9.99 14.59 -1.30
C PRO A 18 9.12 15.60 -0.54
N SER A 19 9.00 16.84 -1.06
CA SER A 19 8.07 17.84 -0.49
C SER A 19 6.60 17.47 -0.65
N ASP A 20 6.26 16.51 -1.51
CA ASP A 20 4.86 16.13 -1.78
C ASP A 20 4.18 15.44 -0.57
N TYR A 21 4.96 14.89 0.37
CA TYR A 21 4.42 14.36 1.64
C TYR A 21 3.71 15.42 2.49
N THR A 22 4.11 16.70 2.36
CA THR A 22 3.51 17.81 3.11
C THR A 22 2.58 18.67 2.26
N SER A 23 2.40 18.32 0.97
CA SER A 23 1.56 19.06 0.04
C SER A 23 0.08 18.89 0.35
N THR A 24 -0.70 19.94 0.14
CA THR A 24 -2.17 19.92 0.31
C THR A 24 -2.91 19.40 -0.91
N ASP A 25 -2.24 19.40 -2.08
CA ASP A 25 -2.79 18.98 -3.36
C ASP A 25 -2.95 17.46 -3.47
N GLN A 26 -4.04 17.02 -4.10
CA GLN A 26 -4.42 15.62 -4.18
C GLN A 26 -3.48 14.79 -5.06
N SER A 27 -3.00 15.35 -6.19
CA SER A 27 -2.07 14.64 -7.07
C SER A 27 -0.73 14.39 -6.36
N SER A 28 -0.26 15.40 -5.62
CA SER A 28 0.96 15.33 -4.81
C SER A 28 0.87 14.25 -3.72
N LYS A 29 -0.25 14.21 -2.99
CA LYS A 29 -0.51 13.19 -1.98
C LYS A 29 -0.56 11.77 -2.57
N GLY A 30 -1.17 11.61 -3.74
CA GLY A 30 -1.20 10.32 -4.44
C GLY A 30 0.20 9.84 -4.83
N LEU A 31 1.03 10.73 -5.38
CA LEU A 31 2.42 10.43 -5.71
C LEU A 31 3.24 10.05 -4.46
N ALA A 32 3.08 10.79 -3.37
CA ALA A 32 3.78 10.49 -2.11
C ALA A 32 3.35 9.14 -1.50
N SER A 33 2.04 8.85 -1.47
CA SER A 33 1.53 7.59 -0.92
C SER A 33 1.95 6.37 -1.75
N THR A 34 1.99 6.47 -3.07
CA THR A 34 2.49 5.38 -3.91
C THR A 34 4.00 5.18 -3.75
N HIS A 35 4.77 6.25 -3.57
CA HIS A 35 6.20 6.15 -3.26
C HIS A 35 6.44 5.43 -1.92
N GLU A 36 5.67 5.76 -0.89
CA GLU A 36 5.69 5.08 0.41
C GLU A 36 5.36 3.59 0.27
N GLN A 37 4.22 3.24 -0.36
CA GLN A 37 3.83 1.85 -0.57
C GLN A 37 4.89 1.02 -1.31
N VAL A 38 5.55 1.60 -2.32
CA VAL A 38 6.64 0.94 -3.05
C VAL A 38 7.87 0.75 -2.17
N SER A 39 8.25 1.77 -1.40
CA SER A 39 9.38 1.72 -0.47
C SER A 39 9.15 0.69 0.65
N ASP A 40 7.95 0.67 1.20
CA ASP A 40 7.53 -0.27 2.23
C ASP A 40 7.56 -1.69 1.69
N THR A 41 6.99 -1.93 0.50
CA THR A 41 7.05 -3.26 -0.15
C THR A 41 8.49 -3.69 -0.42
N TYR A 42 9.37 -2.77 -0.80
CA TYR A 42 10.78 -3.08 -1.04
C TYR A 42 11.53 -3.42 0.26
N THR A 43 11.21 -2.71 1.35
CA THR A 43 11.93 -2.84 2.64
C THR A 43 11.38 -3.96 3.50
N GLU A 44 10.06 -4.06 3.65
CA GLU A 44 9.34 -5.08 4.43
C GLU A 44 9.21 -6.40 3.65
N GLY A 45 9.25 -6.33 2.31
CA GLY A 45 8.97 -7.48 1.46
C GLY A 45 7.47 -7.75 1.33
N THR A 46 7.10 -8.98 0.96
CA THR A 46 5.70 -9.41 0.87
C THR A 46 5.30 -10.19 2.12
N ILE A 47 4.09 -9.92 2.64
CA ILE A 47 3.46 -10.79 3.65
C ILE A 47 2.98 -12.08 2.94
N ASP A 48 3.89 -13.04 2.80
CA ASP A 48 3.52 -14.39 2.36
C ASP A 48 2.90 -15.14 3.54
N GLY A 49 1.55 -15.14 3.60
CA GLY A 49 0.82 -15.89 4.61
C GLY A 49 1.15 -17.38 4.55
N SER A 50 1.52 -17.97 5.69
CA SER A 50 1.62 -19.41 5.87
C SER A 50 0.41 -19.87 6.67
N ILE A 51 -0.28 -20.92 6.20
CA ILE A 51 -1.41 -21.52 6.93
C ILE A 51 -0.95 -22.82 7.56
N ASP A 52 -1.18 -22.97 8.86
CA ASP A 52 -0.95 -24.22 9.57
C ASP A 52 -1.97 -25.27 9.12
N GLU A 53 -1.49 -26.50 8.91
CA GLU A 53 -2.35 -27.61 8.52
C GLU A 53 -3.05 -28.18 9.76
N VAL A 54 -4.38 -28.34 9.70
CA VAL A 54 -5.20 -28.92 10.75
C VAL A 54 -5.92 -30.18 10.24
N ASP A 55 -6.18 -31.12 11.14
CA ASP A 55 -6.92 -32.35 10.84
C ASP A 55 -8.44 -32.08 10.77
N GLU A 56 -9.21 -33.13 10.46
CA GLU A 56 -10.67 -33.09 10.38
C GLU A 56 -11.36 -32.72 11.70
N ASN A 57 -10.65 -32.84 12.83
CA ASN A 57 -11.13 -32.52 14.17
C ASN A 57 -10.64 -31.14 14.63
N GLY A 58 -9.88 -30.42 13.80
CA GLY A 58 -9.34 -29.10 14.09
C GLY A 58 -8.04 -29.08 14.90
N ASN A 59 -7.35 -30.23 15.07
CA ASN A 59 -6.05 -30.28 15.73
C ASN A 59 -4.93 -29.94 14.76
N LEU A 60 -3.91 -29.22 15.24
CA LEU A 60 -2.72 -28.90 14.46
C LEU A 60 -1.98 -30.18 14.05
N VAL A 61 -1.80 -30.38 12.74
CA VAL A 61 -1.07 -31.50 12.14
C VAL A 61 0.42 -31.19 12.10
N SER A 62 0.77 -29.93 11.81
CA SER A 62 2.16 -29.47 11.74
C SER A 62 2.24 -27.97 12.00
N HIS A 63 3.34 -27.55 12.63
CA HIS A 63 3.73 -26.13 12.77
C HIS A 63 4.51 -25.62 11.55
N GLU A 64 4.80 -26.49 10.59
CA GLU A 64 5.40 -26.09 9.32
C GLU A 64 4.29 -25.60 8.38
N GLY A 65 3.82 -24.39 8.65
CA GLY A 65 2.79 -23.73 7.85
C GLY A 65 3.11 -23.76 6.36
N ARG A 66 2.11 -24.08 5.54
CA ARG A 66 2.24 -24.15 4.08
C ARG A 66 2.08 -22.76 3.48
N LYS A 67 3.02 -22.36 2.62
CA LYS A 67 2.94 -21.09 1.86
C LYS A 67 1.65 -21.04 1.05
N LEU A 68 0.90 -19.95 1.21
CA LEU A 68 -0.24 -19.66 0.36
C LEU A 68 0.25 -19.36 -1.05
N LYS A 69 -0.12 -20.21 -2.02
CA LYS A 69 0.10 -19.87 -3.42
C LYS A 69 -0.86 -18.74 -3.80
N ARG A 70 -0.29 -17.57 -4.13
CA ARG A 70 -1.03 -16.53 -4.85
C ARG A 70 -1.42 -17.07 -6.23
N LYS A 71 -2.71 -17.00 -6.56
CA LYS A 71 -3.26 -17.43 -7.84
C LYS A 71 -3.01 -16.37 -8.91
#